data_AF-A0A832H0Q3-F1
#
_entry.id   AF-A0A832H0Q3-F1
#
_cell.length_a   1.000
_cell.length_b   1.000
_cell.length_c   1.000
_cell.angle_alpha   90.00
_cell.angle_beta   90.00
_cell.angle_gamma   90.00
#
_symmetry.space_group_name_H-M   'P 1'
#
loop_
_entity.id
_entity.type
_entity.pdbx_description
1 polymer ?
#
loop_
_entity_poly.entity_id
_entity_poly.type
_entity_poly.pdbx_seq_one_letter_code
_entity_poly.pdbx_strand_id
1 'polypeptide(L)'
;KDGDRVQQGDLLITLDQKTAEAQLKSFKQIRDALRAETLFYRQEMGNLIPQGSGETPEFKIPAETLALTKSRKALLAETALYRAQLSGSTAGMQLSPEQALRLQSSLDEVKTRQRTAQLEAEQLERQLAQTRVQLDTAREILQINEGIFKDLDQVAREGGLPRVQYLRQQQEVKNSQARVQQLQEEQGRLRLAIAQAQQKLQNTIALSNQDLLTKISENEKRIAQIDGELNKAIVENEKKIAEIDSQLKQTEQTLQYQAVRAPVEGTVFDLKASGPGYVATTSEPVLKVVPKDALKVELFVPNKDIGFIKTGLPVDVRVDSYPFSEFGDLKGVVESIGSDALPPTQVRQFYSFPVTVRLDSVDGLKDNGRDLRLQSGMSVSANIKVRQRSVMSLFVDGFTQKVDSFKSVR
;
A
#
# COMPACT_ATOMS: atom_id res chain seq x y z
N LYS A 1 -46.89 -7.34 3.19
CA LYS A 1 -47.85 -8.40 3.61
C LYS A 1 -48.10 -9.32 2.44
N ASP A 2 -48.57 -10.54 2.70
CA ASP A 2 -48.99 -11.43 1.62
C ASP A 2 -50.10 -10.75 0.80
N GLY A 3 -49.98 -10.77 -0.54
CA GLY A 3 -50.89 -10.08 -1.46
C GLY A 3 -50.55 -8.61 -1.77
N ASP A 4 -49.52 -8.02 -1.16
CA ASP A 4 -49.11 -6.64 -1.47
C ASP A 4 -48.40 -6.55 -2.83
N ARG A 5 -48.65 -5.45 -3.56
CA ARG A 5 -47.95 -5.13 -4.81
C ARG A 5 -46.62 -4.48 -4.52
N VAL A 6 -45.58 -4.89 -5.24
CA VAL A 6 -44.21 -4.40 -5.11
C VAL A 6 -43.63 -4.07 -6.48
N GLN A 7 -42.88 -2.97 -6.56
CA GLN A 7 -42.10 -2.59 -7.73
C GLN A 7 -40.69 -3.17 -7.65
N GLN A 8 -40.00 -3.21 -8.79
CA GLN A 8 -38.59 -3.59 -8.82
C GLN A 8 -37.76 -2.66 -7.93
N GLY A 9 -36.99 -3.24 -7.01
CA GLY A 9 -36.15 -2.51 -6.05
C GLY A 9 -36.81 -2.21 -4.70
N ASP A 10 -38.11 -2.47 -4.54
CA ASP A 10 -38.80 -2.29 -3.27
C ASP A 10 -38.20 -3.18 -2.18
N LEU A 11 -38.06 -2.62 -0.97
CA LEU A 11 -37.54 -3.35 0.18
C LEU A 11 -38.61 -4.32 0.71
N LEU A 12 -38.30 -5.61 0.70
CA LEU A 12 -39.22 -6.66 1.13
C LEU A 12 -38.96 -7.09 2.58
N ILE A 13 -37.70 -7.42 2.88
CA ILE A 13 -37.28 -7.92 4.19
C ILE A 13 -35.94 -7.29 4.55
N THR A 14 -35.80 -6.91 5.81
CA THR A 14 -34.53 -6.54 6.43
C THR A 14 -34.15 -7.57 7.49
N LEU A 15 -32.98 -8.17 7.35
CA LEU A 15 -32.35 -9.00 8.37
C LEU A 15 -31.67 -8.09 9.41
N ASP A 16 -31.30 -8.63 10.59
CA ASP A 16 -30.62 -7.86 11.63
C ASP A 16 -29.26 -7.33 11.16
N GLN A 17 -29.11 -6.00 11.19
CA GLN A 17 -27.93 -5.28 10.69
C GLN A 17 -27.00 -4.82 11.81
N LYS A 18 -27.46 -4.82 13.07
CA LYS A 18 -26.75 -4.14 14.18
C LYS A 18 -25.33 -4.66 14.38
N THR A 19 -25.14 -5.97 14.24
CA THR A 19 -23.83 -6.62 14.39
C THR A 19 -22.89 -6.25 13.23
N ALA A 20 -23.38 -6.29 12.00
CA ALA A 20 -22.61 -5.93 10.80
C ALA A 20 -22.25 -4.45 10.77
N GLU A 21 -23.17 -3.55 11.17
CA GLU A 21 -22.91 -2.11 11.29
C GLU A 21 -21.87 -1.80 12.36
N ALA A 22 -21.96 -2.46 13.52
CA ALA A 22 -20.98 -2.31 14.59
C ALA A 22 -19.58 -2.79 14.16
N GLN A 23 -19.51 -3.94 13.47
CA GLN A 23 -18.27 -4.46 12.90
C GLN A 23 -17.70 -3.52 11.84
N LEU A 24 -18.52 -3.01 10.93
CA LEU A 24 -18.11 -2.07 9.89
C LEU A 24 -17.50 -0.80 10.50
N LYS A 25 -18.16 -0.23 11.53
CA LYS A 25 -17.66 0.93 12.24
C LYS A 25 -16.33 0.63 12.93
N SER A 26 -16.22 -0.51 13.61
CA SER A 26 -14.99 -0.94 14.28
C SER A 26 -13.83 -1.12 13.30
N PHE A 27 -14.04 -1.84 12.19
CA PHE A 27 -13.01 -2.05 11.17
C PHE A 27 -12.56 -0.73 10.52
N LYS A 28 -13.49 0.20 10.23
CA LYS A 28 -13.14 1.54 9.72
C LYS A 28 -12.24 2.28 10.72
N GLN A 29 -12.61 2.29 12.00
CA GLN A 29 -11.79 2.91 13.06
C GLN A 29 -10.39 2.30 13.15
N ILE A 30 -10.27 0.96 13.14
CA ILE A 30 -8.97 0.28 13.22
C ILE A 30 -8.12 0.59 11.98
N ARG A 31 -8.71 0.54 10.78
CA ARG A 31 -7.99 0.85 9.54
C ARG A 31 -7.49 2.28 9.51
N ASP A 32 -8.34 3.24 9.86
CA ASP A 32 -7.99 4.66 9.81
C ASP A 32 -6.90 4.98 10.86
N ALA A 33 -6.95 4.33 12.03
CA ALA A 33 -5.89 4.34 13.03
C ALA A 33 -4.55 3.82 12.49
N LEU A 34 -4.51 2.63 11.87
CA LEU A 34 -3.30 2.06 11.29
C LEU A 34 -2.73 2.91 10.14
N ARG A 35 -3.60 3.54 9.34
CA ARG A 35 -3.18 4.48 8.28
C ARG A 35 -2.53 5.73 8.87
N ALA A 36 -3.12 6.31 9.92
CA ALA A 36 -2.54 7.45 10.61
C ALA A 36 -1.18 7.12 11.23
N GLU A 37 -1.05 5.97 11.87
CA GLU A 37 0.21 5.47 12.42
C GLU A 37 1.30 5.28 11.34
N THR A 38 0.92 4.67 10.21
CA THR A 38 1.82 4.48 9.06
C THR A 38 2.29 5.82 8.49
N LEU A 39 1.38 6.79 8.37
CA LEU A 39 1.72 8.14 7.92
C LEU A 39 2.68 8.83 8.89
N PHE A 40 2.47 8.71 10.19
CA PHE A 40 3.36 9.24 11.22
C PHE A 40 4.78 8.68 11.07
N TYR A 41 4.95 7.36 10.94
CA TYR A 41 6.28 6.75 10.76
C TYR A 41 6.97 7.24 9.48
N ARG A 42 6.25 7.36 8.37
CA ARG A 42 6.82 7.87 7.12
C ARG A 42 7.24 9.34 7.21
N GLN A 43 6.47 10.17 7.93
CA GLN A 43 6.82 11.57 8.20
C GLN A 43 8.09 11.66 9.04
N GLU A 44 8.19 10.88 10.11
CA GLU A 44 9.36 10.86 11.00
C GLU A 44 10.63 10.38 10.29
N MET A 45 10.51 9.53 9.27
CA MET A 45 11.64 9.12 8.42
C MET A 45 11.99 10.13 7.31
N GLY A 46 11.17 11.14 7.05
CA GLY A 46 11.41 12.16 6.03
C GLY A 46 10.96 11.78 4.60
N ASN A 47 10.11 10.75 4.46
CA ASN A 47 9.68 10.25 3.15
C ASN A 47 8.44 10.95 2.57
N LEU A 48 7.84 11.95 3.26
CA LEU A 48 6.65 12.67 2.80
C LEU A 48 6.66 14.15 3.27
N ILE A 49 6.40 15.08 2.34
CA ILE A 49 6.06 16.49 2.60
C ILE A 49 4.54 16.56 2.88
N PRO A 50 4.07 17.29 3.90
CA PRO A 50 2.66 17.29 4.29
C PRO A 50 1.76 17.83 3.17
N GLN A 51 0.83 16.99 2.72
CA GLN A 51 -0.37 17.39 1.99
C GLN A 51 -1.57 17.09 2.89
N GLY A 52 -2.08 18.13 3.56
CA GLY A 52 -3.33 18.08 4.32
C GLY A 52 -3.19 18.34 5.81
N SER A 53 -3.63 19.52 6.23
CA SER A 53 -4.07 19.83 7.60
C SER A 53 -5.43 19.16 7.83
N GLY A 54 -5.41 17.87 8.17
CA GLY A 54 -6.61 17.14 8.59
C GLY A 54 -6.41 16.69 10.03
N GLU A 55 -7.41 16.92 10.87
CA GLU A 55 -7.51 16.49 12.27
C GLU A 55 -6.76 15.18 12.51
N THR A 56 -5.74 15.21 13.37
CA THR A 56 -5.08 13.99 13.85
C THR A 56 -6.14 13.18 14.60
N PRO A 57 -6.60 12.03 14.09
CA PRO A 57 -7.44 11.16 14.89
C PRO A 57 -6.65 10.79 16.14
N GLU A 58 -7.33 10.76 17.28
CA GLU A 58 -6.78 10.47 18.60
C GLU A 58 -6.30 9.01 18.67
N PHE A 59 -5.18 8.71 18.01
CA PHE A 59 -4.57 7.38 17.96
C PHE A 59 -3.39 7.32 18.94
N LYS A 60 -3.35 6.26 19.74
CA LYS A 60 -2.27 6.00 20.70
C LYS A 60 -1.11 5.32 20.00
N ILE A 61 -0.10 6.09 19.62
CA ILE A 61 1.18 5.57 19.11
C ILE A 61 1.81 4.67 20.19
N PRO A 62 2.25 3.45 19.85
CA PRO A 62 2.96 2.58 20.78
C PRO A 62 4.16 3.30 21.40
N ALA A 63 4.27 3.24 22.73
CA ALA A 63 5.30 3.96 23.49
C ALA A 63 6.73 3.65 23.02
N GLU A 64 6.96 2.41 22.59
CA GLU A 64 8.23 1.94 22.02
C GLU A 64 8.58 2.68 20.73
N THR A 65 7.65 2.77 19.77
CA THR A 65 7.89 3.48 18.50
C THR A 65 8.06 4.98 18.69
N LEU A 66 7.37 5.58 19.66
CA LEU A 66 7.56 6.98 20.04
C LEU A 66 8.92 7.23 20.69
N ALA A 67 9.45 6.26 21.45
CA ALA A 67 10.82 6.31 21.96
C ALA A 67 11.84 6.20 20.83
N LEU A 68 11.61 5.32 19.85
CA LEU A 68 12.45 5.18 18.66
C LEU A 68 12.52 6.47 17.84
N THR A 69 11.40 7.14 17.58
CA THR A 69 11.38 8.41 16.84
C THR A 69 12.11 9.53 17.58
N LYS A 70 11.96 9.61 18.91
CA LYS A 70 12.71 10.55 19.75
C LYS A 70 14.21 10.26 19.70
N SER A 71 14.60 9.00 19.82
CA SER A 71 15.99 8.55 19.74
C SER A 71 16.60 8.91 18.38
N ARG A 72 15.89 8.62 17.28
CA ARG A 72 16.29 8.98 15.91
C ARG A 72 16.53 10.48 15.76
N LYS A 73 15.60 11.32 16.21
CA LYS A 73 15.74 12.79 16.16
C LYS A 73 16.95 13.27 16.96
N ALA A 74 17.18 12.70 18.13
CA ALA A 74 18.36 13.02 18.94
C ALA A 74 19.66 12.64 18.22
N LEU A 75 19.73 11.43 17.63
CA LEU A 75 20.91 10.98 16.87
C LEU A 75 21.15 11.83 15.62
N LEU A 76 20.10 12.25 14.90
CA LEU A 76 20.22 13.15 13.76
C LEU A 76 20.78 14.51 14.17
N ALA A 77 20.27 15.09 15.26
CA ALA A 77 20.77 16.34 15.81
C ALA A 77 22.24 16.22 16.27
N GLU A 78 22.59 15.11 16.93
CA GLU A 78 23.96 14.84 17.35
C GLU A 78 24.92 14.64 16.17
N THR A 79 24.48 13.92 15.14
CA THR A 79 25.26 13.72 13.90
C THR A 79 25.48 15.05 13.17
N ALA A 80 24.45 15.91 13.14
CA ALA A 80 24.57 17.26 12.60
C ALA A 80 25.61 18.08 13.38
N LEU A 81 25.59 18.01 14.72
CA LEU A 81 26.60 18.66 15.56
C LEU A 81 28.02 18.16 15.26
N TYR A 82 28.26 16.85 15.14
CA TYR A 82 29.58 16.32 14.79
C TYR A 82 30.05 16.77 13.40
N ARG A 83 29.13 16.86 12.41
CA ARG A 83 29.44 17.40 11.08
C ARG A 83 29.75 18.90 11.12
N ALA A 84 29.06 19.67 11.97
CA ALA A 84 29.38 21.07 12.20
C ALA A 84 30.76 21.25 12.84
N GLN A 85 31.15 20.35 13.76
CA GLN A 85 32.50 20.33 14.35
C GLN A 85 33.59 20.08 13.31
N LEU A 86 33.37 19.12 12.40
CA LEU A 86 34.31 18.81 11.31
C LEU A 86 34.43 19.93 10.28
N SER A 87 33.30 20.53 9.89
CA SER A 87 33.25 21.55 8.82
C SER A 87 33.51 22.97 9.32
N GLY A 88 33.38 23.23 10.62
CA GLY A 88 33.42 24.57 11.21
C GLY A 88 32.23 25.46 10.85
N SER A 89 31.16 24.89 10.26
CA SER A 89 29.97 25.63 9.82
C SER A 89 28.71 25.11 10.49
N THR A 90 27.89 26.04 10.98
CA THR A 90 26.55 25.77 11.55
C THR A 90 25.43 26.26 10.64
N ALA A 91 25.75 26.62 9.38
CA ALA A 91 24.79 27.21 8.45
C ALA A 91 23.55 26.32 8.27
N GLY A 92 22.38 26.86 8.62
CA GLY A 92 21.09 26.16 8.48
C GLY A 92 20.69 25.25 9.65
N MET A 93 21.46 25.18 10.73
CA MET A 93 21.05 24.42 11.93
C MET A 93 20.30 25.30 12.94
N GLN A 94 19.13 24.85 13.37
CA GLN A 94 18.48 25.35 14.59
C GLN A 94 19.03 24.58 15.78
N LEU A 95 19.94 25.21 16.53
CA LEU A 95 20.54 24.64 17.73
C LEU A 95 19.82 25.15 18.98
N SER A 96 19.58 24.27 19.96
CA SER A 96 19.19 24.71 21.28
C SER A 96 20.35 25.48 21.96
N PRO A 97 20.08 26.34 22.96
CA PRO A 97 21.13 27.05 23.69
C PRO A 97 22.18 26.10 24.29
N GLU A 98 21.74 24.94 24.80
CA GLU A 98 22.63 23.92 25.36
C GLU A 98 23.47 23.23 24.27
N GLN A 99 22.87 22.92 23.10
CA GLN A 99 23.59 22.34 21.97
C GLN A 99 24.64 23.31 21.42
N ALA A 100 24.30 24.60 21.30
CA ALA A 100 25.24 25.63 20.88
C ALA A 100 26.42 25.75 21.85
N LEU A 101 26.17 25.72 23.16
CA LEU A 101 27.22 25.77 24.19
C LEU A 101 28.13 24.55 24.12
N ARG A 102 27.57 23.34 23.98
CA ARG A 102 28.35 22.09 23.82
C ARG A 102 29.20 22.11 22.56
N LEU A 103 28.64 22.57 21.45
CA LEU A 103 29.36 22.71 20.19
C LEU A 103 30.55 23.67 20.34
N GLN A 104 30.31 24.85 20.90
CA GLN A 104 31.35 25.86 21.11
C GLN A 104 32.46 25.32 22.01
N SER A 105 32.12 24.70 23.15
CA SER A 105 33.08 24.10 24.07
C SER A 105 33.97 23.05 23.38
N SER A 106 33.38 22.19 22.56
CA SER A 106 34.13 21.16 21.81
C SER A 106 35.02 21.76 20.72
N LEU A 107 34.55 22.79 20.01
CA LEU A 107 35.37 23.52 19.03
C LEU A 107 36.57 24.20 19.69
N ASP A 108 36.34 24.85 20.83
CA ASP A 108 37.39 25.52 21.60
C ASP A 108 38.40 24.52 22.16
N GLU A 109 37.95 23.34 22.60
CA GLU A 109 38.83 22.26 23.06
C GLU A 109 39.76 21.77 21.92
N VAL A 110 39.20 21.45 20.74
CA VAL A 110 39.98 20.99 19.58
C VAL A 110 40.96 22.07 19.14
N LYS A 111 40.50 23.32 19.05
CA LYS A 111 41.35 24.47 18.69
C LYS A 111 42.48 24.68 19.71
N THR A 112 42.20 24.52 20.99
CA THR A 112 43.21 24.64 22.06
C THR A 112 44.26 23.54 21.95
N ARG A 113 43.85 22.28 21.74
CA ARG A 113 44.78 21.15 21.55
C ARG A 113 45.69 21.37 20.34
N GLN A 114 45.12 21.79 19.22
CA GLN A 114 45.87 22.13 18.01
C GLN A 114 46.84 23.29 18.25
N ARG A 115 46.38 24.35 18.92
CA ARG A 115 47.22 25.52 19.21
C ARG A 115 48.39 25.18 20.13
N THR A 116 48.19 24.34 21.14
CA THR A 116 49.27 23.88 22.04
C THR A 116 50.35 23.11 21.27
N ALA A 117 49.95 22.17 20.40
CA ALA A 117 50.90 21.42 19.57
C ALA A 117 51.61 22.33 18.55
N GLN A 118 50.93 23.35 18.02
CA GLN A 118 51.52 24.33 17.12
C GLN A 118 52.55 25.23 17.83
N LEU A 119 52.24 25.70 19.05
CA LEU A 119 53.15 26.52 19.84
C LEU A 119 54.46 25.80 20.19
N GLU A 120 54.39 24.49 20.44
CA GLU A 120 55.58 23.64 20.65
C GLU A 120 56.51 23.66 19.43
N ALA A 121 55.94 23.52 18.22
CA ALA A 121 56.71 23.63 16.98
C ALA A 121 57.27 25.04 16.75
N GLU A 122 56.46 26.09 16.96
CA GLU A 122 56.89 27.49 16.84
C GLU A 122 58.05 27.82 17.81
N GLN A 123 58.05 27.27 19.02
CA GLN A 123 59.12 27.48 20.00
C GLN A 123 60.44 26.86 19.51
N LEU A 124 60.39 25.63 18.99
CA LEU A 124 61.57 24.95 18.46
C LEU A 124 62.10 25.65 17.20
N GLU A 125 61.23 26.18 16.35
CA GLU A 125 61.62 26.98 15.18
C GLU A 125 62.36 28.26 15.58
N ARG A 126 61.92 28.95 16.64
CA ARG A 126 62.64 30.11 17.19
C ARG A 126 64.02 29.74 17.73
N GLN A 127 64.13 28.63 18.46
CA GLN A 127 65.42 28.12 18.94
C GLN A 127 66.35 27.80 17.76
N LEU A 128 65.83 27.13 16.73
CA LEU A 128 66.59 26.82 15.52
C LEU A 128 67.07 28.08 14.80
N ALA A 129 66.24 29.13 14.72
CA ALA A 129 66.64 30.41 14.15
C ALA A 129 67.79 31.05 14.93
N GLN A 130 67.74 31.02 16.27
CA GLN A 130 68.83 31.51 17.12
C GLN A 130 70.12 30.70 16.94
N THR A 131 70.04 29.37 16.93
CA THR A 131 71.19 28.48 16.71
C THR A 131 71.79 28.68 15.32
N ARG A 132 70.99 28.96 14.29
CA ARG A 132 71.49 29.32 12.95
C ARG A 132 72.34 30.58 12.97
N VAL A 133 71.85 31.65 13.60
CA VAL A 133 72.63 32.89 13.75
C VAL A 133 73.94 32.64 14.48
N GLN A 134 73.90 31.89 15.59
CA GLN A 134 75.11 31.53 16.34
C GLN A 134 76.10 30.70 15.51
N LEU A 135 75.58 29.76 14.71
CA LEU A 135 76.39 28.93 13.82
C LEU A 135 77.06 29.77 12.73
N ASP A 136 76.34 30.72 12.14
CA ASP A 136 76.86 31.59 11.11
C ASP A 136 77.97 32.49 11.68
N THR A 137 77.77 33.09 12.86
CA THR A 137 78.83 33.81 13.57
C THR A 137 80.03 32.93 13.92
N ALA A 138 79.81 31.70 14.39
CA ALA A 138 80.89 30.77 14.70
C ALA A 138 81.70 30.38 13.44
N ARG A 139 81.04 30.26 12.29
CA ARG A 139 81.69 30.01 11.00
C ARG A 139 82.53 31.20 10.53
N GLU A 140 82.02 32.42 10.69
CA GLU A 140 82.79 33.64 10.40
C GLU A 140 84.06 33.73 11.26
N ILE A 141 83.94 33.49 12.58
CA ILE A 141 85.08 33.46 13.50
C ILE A 141 86.09 32.39 13.09
N LEU A 142 85.61 31.19 12.75
CA LEU A 142 86.47 30.11 12.28
C LEU A 142 87.23 30.52 11.01
N GLN A 143 86.55 31.11 10.03
CA GLN A 143 87.16 31.57 8.79
C GLN A 143 88.24 32.63 9.04
N ILE A 144 87.99 33.56 9.97
CA ILE A 144 88.98 34.56 10.41
C ILE A 144 90.20 33.86 11.04
N ASN A 145 89.96 32.93 11.98
CA ASN A 145 91.03 32.23 12.69
C ASN A 145 91.87 31.35 11.76
N GLU A 146 91.26 30.70 10.76
CA GLU A 146 91.94 29.93 9.72
C GLU A 146 92.77 30.84 8.81
N GLY A 147 92.27 32.02 8.45
CA GLY A 147 93.01 33.04 7.71
C GLY A 147 94.26 33.50 8.47
N ILE A 148 94.10 33.92 9.74
CA ILE A 148 95.22 34.34 10.59
C ILE A 148 96.24 33.20 10.74
N PHE A 149 95.78 31.96 10.94
CA PHE A 149 96.67 30.81 11.06
C PHE A 149 97.46 30.56 9.78
N LYS A 150 96.85 30.71 8.60
CA LYS A 150 97.52 30.56 7.31
C LYS A 150 98.62 31.60 7.12
N ASP A 151 98.35 32.85 7.47
CA ASP A 151 99.33 33.94 7.40
C ASP A 151 100.48 33.71 8.37
N LEU A 152 100.18 33.27 9.60
CA LEU A 152 101.19 32.93 10.61
C LEU A 152 102.01 31.69 10.25
N ASP A 153 101.43 30.70 9.58
CA ASP A 153 102.16 29.50 9.11
C ASP A 153 103.24 29.88 8.09
N GLN A 154 102.97 30.82 7.19
CA GLN A 154 103.96 31.34 6.26
C GLN A 154 105.13 32.01 7.00
N VAL A 155 104.84 32.91 7.95
CA VAL A 155 105.86 33.62 8.74
C VAL A 155 106.65 32.67 9.65
N ALA A 156 106.00 31.64 10.19
CA ALA A 156 106.65 30.64 11.03
C ALA A 156 107.67 29.78 10.24
N ARG A 157 107.37 29.43 8.99
CA ARG A 157 108.30 28.71 8.10
C ARG A 157 109.54 29.52 7.75
N GLU A 158 109.41 30.84 7.69
CA GLU A 158 110.51 31.79 7.49
C GLU A 158 111.33 32.04 8.79
N GLY A 159 110.98 31.39 9.89
CA GLY A 159 111.67 31.49 11.19
C GLY A 159 111.31 32.75 12.00
N GLY A 160 110.34 33.53 11.53
CA GLY A 160 109.98 34.84 12.12
C GLY A 160 109.00 34.79 13.29
N LEU A 161 108.50 33.61 13.69
CA LEU A 161 107.43 33.48 14.70
C LEU A 161 107.81 32.57 15.88
N PRO A 162 107.59 32.98 17.14
CA PRO A 162 107.73 32.10 18.30
C PRO A 162 106.78 30.90 18.25
N ARG A 163 107.29 29.68 18.48
CA ARG A 163 106.51 28.42 18.46
C ARG A 163 105.25 28.46 19.35
N VAL A 164 105.32 29.15 20.49
CA VAL A 164 104.19 29.28 21.42
C VAL A 164 103.02 30.05 20.79
N GLN A 165 103.31 31.10 20.00
CA GLN A 165 102.27 31.88 19.32
C GLN A 165 101.59 31.06 18.22
N TYR A 166 102.38 30.31 17.44
CA TYR A 166 101.86 29.38 16.42
C TYR A 166 100.90 28.33 17.02
N LEU A 167 101.33 27.66 18.10
CA LEU A 167 100.51 26.64 18.76
C LEU A 167 99.23 27.23 19.40
N ARG A 168 99.31 28.45 19.94
CA ARG A 168 98.13 29.16 20.46
C ARG A 168 97.11 29.41 19.35
N GLN A 169 97.53 29.92 18.19
CA GLN A 169 96.61 30.14 17.08
C GLN A 169 96.03 28.81 16.55
N GLN A 170 96.84 27.76 16.47
CA GLN A 170 96.35 26.43 16.09
C GLN A 170 95.25 25.93 17.04
N GLN A 171 95.41 26.20 18.34
CA GLN A 171 94.39 25.87 19.34
C GLN A 171 93.12 26.70 19.16
N GLU A 172 93.22 28.00 18.83
CA GLU A 172 92.06 28.85 18.54
C GLU A 172 91.25 28.37 17.33
N VAL A 173 91.92 27.93 16.26
CA VAL A 173 91.26 27.29 15.11
C VAL A 173 90.53 26.02 15.55
N LYS A 174 91.19 25.12 16.29
CA LYS A 174 90.56 23.89 16.78
C LYS A 174 89.36 24.17 17.69
N ASN A 175 89.45 25.16 18.57
CA ASN A 175 88.35 25.57 19.44
C ASN A 175 87.17 26.10 18.61
N SER A 176 87.45 26.90 17.59
CA SER A 176 86.43 27.45 16.67
C SER A 176 85.78 26.36 15.83
N GLN A 177 86.56 25.40 15.34
CA GLN A 177 86.04 24.21 14.62
C GLN A 177 85.12 23.38 15.51
N ALA A 178 85.55 23.11 16.74
CA ALA A 178 84.72 22.39 17.72
C ALA A 178 83.40 23.12 18.01
N ARG A 179 83.43 24.46 18.10
CA ARG A 179 82.23 25.27 18.32
C ARG A 179 81.27 25.21 17.14
N VAL A 180 81.77 25.29 15.90
CA VAL A 180 80.97 25.12 14.67
C VAL A 180 80.33 23.73 14.65
N GLN A 181 81.11 22.68 14.92
CA GLN A 181 80.61 21.31 14.96
C GLN A 181 79.50 21.13 16.02
N GLN A 182 79.71 21.65 17.23
CA GLN A 182 78.71 21.61 18.30
C GLN A 182 77.38 22.26 17.87
N LEU A 183 77.43 23.45 17.27
CA LEU A 183 76.24 24.17 16.80
C LEU A 183 75.59 23.49 15.60
N GLN A 184 76.36 22.81 14.73
CA GLN A 184 75.81 22.00 13.65
C GLN A 184 75.05 20.78 14.18
N GLU A 185 75.59 20.09 15.19
CA GLU A 185 74.90 18.98 15.85
C GLU A 185 73.63 19.45 16.55
N GLU A 186 73.67 20.59 17.25
CA GLU A 186 72.51 21.21 17.88
C GLU A 186 71.43 21.59 16.85
N GLN A 187 71.83 22.20 15.72
CA GLN A 187 70.94 22.48 14.60
C GLN A 187 70.27 21.20 14.08
N GLY A 188 71.03 20.12 13.94
CA GLY A 188 70.51 18.81 13.52
C GLY A 188 69.47 18.25 14.50
N ARG A 189 69.75 18.32 15.80
CA ARG A 189 68.82 17.90 16.87
C ARG A 189 67.53 18.72 16.85
N LEU A 190 67.63 20.05 16.72
CA LEU A 190 66.46 20.93 16.65
C LEU A 190 65.60 20.67 15.42
N ARG A 191 66.20 20.40 14.25
CA ARG A 191 65.46 20.01 13.04
C ARG A 191 64.65 18.74 13.24
N LEU A 192 65.24 17.73 13.89
CA LEU A 192 64.53 16.49 14.21
C LEU A 192 63.38 16.74 15.19
N ALA A 193 63.61 17.54 16.23
CA ALA A 193 62.58 17.90 17.21
C ALA A 193 61.40 18.64 16.55
N ILE A 194 61.67 19.56 15.62
CA ILE A 194 60.62 20.26 14.84
C ILE A 194 59.81 19.28 14.01
N ALA A 195 60.47 18.35 13.30
CA ALA A 195 59.78 17.33 12.51
C ALA A 195 58.87 16.46 13.38
N GLN A 196 59.32 16.09 14.58
CA GLN A 196 58.52 15.34 15.56
C GLN A 196 57.32 16.17 16.08
N ALA A 197 57.53 17.45 16.39
CA ALA A 197 56.47 18.34 16.85
C ALA A 197 55.40 18.57 15.75
N GLN A 198 55.82 18.74 14.50
CA GLN A 198 54.94 18.86 13.34
C GLN A 198 54.14 17.56 13.11
N GLN A 199 54.79 16.39 13.21
CA GLN A 199 54.09 15.10 13.13
C GLN A 199 53.06 14.94 14.26
N LYS A 200 53.39 15.36 15.49
CA LYS A 200 52.48 15.32 16.64
C LYS A 200 51.25 16.22 16.42
N LEU A 201 51.44 17.41 15.83
CA LEU A 201 50.35 18.29 15.43
C LEU A 201 49.45 17.62 14.38
N GLN A 202 50.04 17.07 13.31
CA GLN A 202 49.29 16.38 12.26
C GLN A 202 48.50 15.18 12.82
N ASN A 203 49.12 14.38 13.69
CA ASN A 203 48.47 13.26 14.36
C ASN A 203 47.31 13.72 15.25
N THR A 204 47.46 14.84 15.96
CA THR A 204 46.41 15.40 16.82
C THR A 204 45.20 15.84 15.99
N ILE A 205 45.44 16.47 14.84
CA ILE A 205 44.38 16.85 13.89
C ILE A 205 43.70 15.60 13.33
N ALA A 206 44.49 14.63 12.86
CA ALA A 206 43.97 13.40 12.24
C ALA A 206 43.12 12.58 13.23
N LEU A 207 43.60 12.39 14.46
CA LEU A 207 42.89 11.66 15.51
C LEU A 207 41.59 12.36 15.92
N SER A 208 41.60 13.69 16.04
CA SER A 208 40.39 14.46 16.34
C SER A 208 39.33 14.30 15.24
N ASN A 209 39.73 14.36 13.97
CA ASN A 209 38.82 14.18 12.86
C ASN A 209 38.30 12.73 12.76
N GLN A 210 39.18 11.75 13.00
CA GLN A 210 38.83 10.33 12.99
C GLN A 210 37.82 9.98 14.09
N ASP A 211 37.98 10.52 15.30
CA ASP A 211 37.02 10.34 16.41
C ASP A 211 35.62 10.82 16.02
N LEU A 212 35.53 12.04 15.46
CA LEU A 212 34.26 12.60 14.98
C LEU A 212 33.64 11.78 13.85
N LEU A 213 34.43 11.34 12.87
CA LEU A 213 33.95 10.48 11.78
C LEU A 213 33.45 9.12 12.30
N THR A 214 34.11 8.55 13.31
CA THR A 214 33.69 7.29 13.93
C THR A 214 32.34 7.46 14.63
N LYS A 215 32.19 8.53 15.43
CA LYS A 215 30.92 8.88 16.09
C LYS A 215 29.78 9.12 15.09
N ILE A 216 30.07 9.80 13.98
CA ILE A 216 29.11 9.99 12.88
C ILE A 216 28.69 8.64 12.31
N SER A 217 29.64 7.75 11.99
CA SER A 217 29.32 6.44 11.42
C SER A 217 28.53 5.55 12.40
N GLU A 218 28.85 5.59 13.69
CA GLU A 218 28.10 4.88 14.72
C GLU A 218 26.66 5.40 14.83
N ASN A 219 26.47 6.72 14.81
CA ASN A 219 25.14 7.31 14.83
C ASN A 219 24.37 7.00 13.55
N GLU A 220 24.99 7.03 12.37
CA GLU A 220 24.38 6.63 11.10
C GLU A 220 23.94 5.16 11.10
N LYS A 221 24.75 4.26 11.66
CA LYS A 221 24.38 2.85 11.84
C LYS A 221 23.17 2.70 12.75
N ARG A 222 23.12 3.41 13.88
CA ARG A 222 21.98 3.39 14.80
C ARG A 222 20.72 3.98 14.16
N ILE A 223 20.84 5.07 13.41
CA ILE A 223 19.74 5.66 12.65
C ILE A 223 19.21 4.64 11.63
N ALA A 224 20.09 3.98 10.87
CA ALA A 224 19.70 2.96 9.90
C ALA A 224 19.01 1.74 10.56
N GLN A 225 19.42 1.34 11.76
CA GLN A 225 18.75 0.31 12.54
C GLN A 225 17.33 0.73 12.93
N ILE A 226 17.17 1.95 13.46
CA ILE A 226 15.85 2.50 13.82
C ILE A 226 14.97 2.64 12.56
N ASP A 227 15.52 3.10 11.44
CA ASP A 227 14.80 3.19 10.17
C ASP A 227 14.35 1.81 9.67
N GLY A 228 15.16 0.77 9.90
CA GLY A 228 14.78 -0.62 9.64
C GLY A 228 13.61 -1.10 10.52
N GLU A 229 13.59 -0.74 11.80
CA GLU A 229 12.51 -1.08 12.73
C GLU A 229 11.20 -0.34 12.38
N LEU A 230 11.28 0.95 12.09
CA LEU A 230 10.12 1.75 11.66
C LEU A 230 9.56 1.23 10.32
N ASN A 231 10.41 0.87 9.37
CA ASN A 231 9.97 0.26 8.10
C ASN A 231 9.29 -1.10 8.32
N LYS A 232 9.79 -1.93 9.24
CA LYS A 232 9.11 -3.19 9.59
C LYS A 232 7.71 -2.92 10.15
N ALA A 233 7.57 -1.95 11.05
CA ALA A 233 6.27 -1.55 11.59
C ALA A 233 5.32 -1.03 10.50
N ILE A 234 5.82 -0.24 9.54
CA ILE A 234 5.04 0.20 8.37
C ILE A 234 4.53 -0.98 7.55
N VAL A 235 5.42 -1.92 7.19
CA VAL A 235 5.04 -3.09 6.39
C VAL A 235 4.04 -3.97 7.13
N GLU A 236 4.19 -4.12 8.45
CA GLU A 236 3.23 -4.85 9.28
C GLU A 236 1.86 -4.16 9.30
N ASN A 237 1.83 -2.84 9.46
CA ASN A 237 0.61 -2.05 9.41
C ASN A 237 -0.07 -2.12 8.05
N GLU A 238 0.67 -2.07 6.95
CA GLU A 238 0.14 -2.24 5.60
C GLU A 238 -0.52 -3.62 5.39
N LYS A 239 0.09 -4.67 5.93
CA LYS A 239 -0.51 -6.02 5.91
C LYS A 239 -1.82 -6.06 6.69
N LYS A 240 -1.85 -5.49 7.91
CA LYS A 240 -3.06 -5.40 8.74
C LYS A 240 -4.15 -4.57 8.04
N ILE A 241 -3.79 -3.46 7.40
CA ILE A 241 -4.71 -2.63 6.61
C ILE A 241 -5.31 -3.45 5.47
N ALA A 242 -4.50 -4.20 4.72
CA ALA A 242 -5.00 -5.04 3.63
C ALA A 242 -5.96 -6.14 4.11
N GLU A 243 -5.66 -6.75 5.26
CA GLU A 243 -6.55 -7.73 5.91
C GLU A 243 -7.88 -7.09 6.32
N ILE A 244 -7.84 -5.93 6.97
CA ILE A 244 -9.04 -5.19 7.40
C ILE A 244 -9.84 -4.69 6.18
N ASP A 245 -9.19 -4.23 5.11
CA ASP A 245 -9.88 -3.83 3.88
C ASP A 245 -10.62 -5.02 3.23
N SER A 246 -10.06 -6.23 3.31
CA SER A 246 -10.76 -7.46 2.91
C SER A 246 -11.97 -7.76 3.81
N GLN A 247 -11.81 -7.64 5.13
CA GLN A 247 -12.89 -7.83 6.10
C GLN A 247 -14.00 -6.79 5.91
N LEU A 248 -13.65 -5.52 5.69
CA LEU A 248 -14.60 -4.44 5.37
C LEU A 248 -15.42 -4.78 4.15
N LYS A 249 -14.79 -5.19 3.05
CA LYS A 249 -15.49 -5.58 1.83
C LYS A 249 -16.47 -6.73 2.07
N GLN A 250 -16.08 -7.72 2.87
CA GLN A 250 -16.94 -8.84 3.25
C GLN A 250 -18.13 -8.39 4.12
N THR A 251 -17.89 -7.51 5.10
CA THR A 251 -18.94 -6.95 5.96
C THR A 251 -19.90 -6.05 5.16
N GLU A 252 -19.40 -5.24 4.23
CA GLU A 252 -20.20 -4.41 3.34
C GLU A 252 -21.11 -5.26 2.44
N GLN A 253 -20.58 -6.35 1.89
CA GLN A 253 -21.36 -7.30 1.11
C GLN A 253 -22.41 -8.02 1.97
N THR A 254 -22.07 -8.37 3.22
CA THR A 254 -23.02 -8.95 4.17
C THR A 254 -24.17 -7.97 4.47
N LEU A 255 -23.85 -6.70 4.70
CA LEU A 255 -24.84 -5.64 4.94
C LEU A 255 -25.75 -5.43 3.72
N GLN A 256 -25.18 -5.49 2.51
CA GLN A 256 -25.96 -5.43 1.27
C GLN A 256 -26.97 -6.59 1.18
N TYR A 257 -26.58 -7.80 1.56
CA TYR A 257 -27.46 -8.98 1.55
C TYR A 257 -28.46 -9.04 2.71
N GLN A 258 -28.31 -8.19 3.73
CA GLN A 258 -29.30 -8.08 4.80
C GLN A 258 -30.56 -7.32 4.36
N ALA A 259 -30.53 -6.59 3.24
CA ALA A 259 -31.70 -5.95 2.66
C ALA A 259 -32.17 -6.73 1.42
N VAL A 260 -33.22 -7.53 1.57
CA VAL A 260 -33.84 -8.28 0.47
C VAL A 260 -34.81 -7.38 -0.26
N ARG A 261 -34.57 -7.16 -1.56
CA ARG A 261 -35.38 -6.31 -2.43
C ARG A 261 -36.09 -7.12 -3.52
N ALA A 262 -37.19 -6.59 -4.03
CA ALA A 262 -37.94 -7.19 -5.12
C ALA A 262 -37.12 -7.15 -6.42
N PRO A 263 -36.85 -8.30 -7.08
CA PRO A 263 -36.08 -8.34 -8.32
C PRO A 263 -36.89 -7.85 -9.53
N VAL A 264 -38.22 -7.91 -9.46
CA VAL A 264 -39.18 -7.57 -10.52
C VAL A 264 -40.44 -6.96 -9.91
N GLU A 265 -41.21 -6.21 -10.71
CA GLU A 265 -42.55 -5.79 -10.33
C GLU A 265 -43.49 -7.00 -10.23
N GLY A 266 -44.25 -7.10 -9.16
CA GLY A 266 -45.12 -8.25 -8.93
C GLY A 266 -45.96 -8.15 -7.66
N THR A 267 -46.52 -9.29 -7.27
CA THR A 267 -47.29 -9.45 -6.03
C THR A 267 -46.55 -10.41 -5.09
N VAL A 268 -46.44 -10.06 -3.81
CA VAL A 268 -45.86 -10.92 -2.78
C VAL A 268 -46.79 -12.10 -2.51
N PHE A 269 -46.24 -13.30 -2.52
CA PHE A 269 -46.96 -14.55 -2.30
C PHE A 269 -46.18 -15.48 -1.37
N ASP A 270 -46.87 -16.32 -0.60
CA ASP A 270 -46.29 -17.35 0.27
C ASP A 270 -45.27 -16.75 1.27
N LEU A 271 -45.62 -15.61 1.88
CA LEU A 271 -44.80 -14.98 2.91
C LEU A 271 -44.81 -15.83 4.18
N LYS A 272 -43.69 -16.51 4.46
CA LYS A 272 -43.52 -17.36 5.65
C LYS A 272 -43.12 -16.60 6.91
N ALA A 273 -42.64 -15.36 6.76
CA ALA A 273 -42.20 -14.55 7.89
C ALA A 273 -43.41 -14.02 8.69
N SER A 274 -43.65 -14.59 9.87
CA SER A 274 -44.80 -14.26 10.72
C SER A 274 -44.67 -12.94 11.52
N GLY A 275 -43.57 -12.20 11.36
CA GLY A 275 -43.33 -10.92 12.05
C GLY A 275 -41.86 -10.69 12.42
N PRO A 276 -41.55 -9.56 13.10
CA PRO A 276 -40.21 -9.28 13.60
C PRO A 276 -39.69 -10.40 14.51
N GLY A 277 -38.41 -10.78 14.35
CA GLY A 277 -37.79 -11.87 15.12
C GLY A 277 -37.93 -13.27 14.50
N TYR A 278 -38.56 -13.38 13.33
CA TYR A 278 -38.58 -14.62 12.55
C TYR A 278 -37.17 -15.01 12.08
N VAL A 279 -36.79 -16.27 12.31
CA VAL A 279 -35.49 -16.83 11.90
C VAL A 279 -35.69 -17.62 10.61
N ALA A 280 -35.12 -17.13 9.51
CA ALA A 280 -35.17 -17.81 8.23
C ALA A 280 -34.14 -18.97 8.17
N THR A 281 -34.54 -20.08 7.54
CA THR A 281 -33.66 -21.22 7.26
C THR A 281 -33.22 -21.21 5.79
N THR A 282 -32.01 -21.68 5.50
CA THR A 282 -31.48 -21.70 4.12
C THR A 282 -32.19 -22.72 3.21
N SER A 283 -32.98 -23.64 3.78
CA SER A 283 -33.63 -24.73 3.04
C SER A 283 -34.94 -24.32 2.38
N GLU A 284 -35.57 -23.22 2.81
CA GLU A 284 -36.89 -22.84 2.33
C GLU A 284 -36.97 -21.36 1.94
N PRO A 285 -37.67 -21.02 0.84
CA PRO A 285 -37.88 -19.63 0.47
C PRO A 285 -38.75 -18.90 1.51
N VAL A 286 -38.34 -17.68 1.89
CA VAL A 286 -39.03 -16.85 2.89
C VAL A 286 -40.28 -16.16 2.31
N LEU A 287 -40.24 -15.83 1.02
CA LEU A 287 -41.36 -15.30 0.23
C LEU A 287 -41.15 -15.61 -1.25
N LYS A 288 -42.20 -15.43 -2.05
CA LYS A 288 -42.16 -15.46 -3.51
C LYS A 288 -42.70 -14.13 -4.06
N VAL A 289 -42.15 -13.68 -5.18
CA VAL A 289 -42.69 -12.53 -5.93
C VAL A 289 -43.21 -13.06 -7.26
N VAL A 290 -44.51 -12.91 -7.48
CA VAL A 290 -45.18 -13.32 -8.72
C VAL A 290 -45.21 -12.12 -9.67
N PRO A 291 -44.51 -12.15 -10.82
CA PRO A 291 -44.51 -11.04 -11.76
C PRO A 291 -45.92 -10.73 -12.26
N LYS A 292 -46.21 -9.44 -12.46
CA LYS A 292 -47.50 -8.99 -13.01
C LYS A 292 -47.62 -9.26 -14.51
N ASP A 293 -46.49 -9.18 -15.22
CA ASP A 293 -46.46 -9.19 -16.67
C ASP A 293 -46.07 -10.58 -17.18
N ALA A 294 -47.07 -11.25 -17.74
CA ALA A 294 -47.06 -12.52 -18.50
C ALA A 294 -47.74 -13.70 -17.78
N LEU A 295 -49.06 -13.59 -17.56
CA LEU A 295 -49.87 -14.80 -17.42
C LEU A 295 -49.72 -15.62 -18.71
N LYS A 296 -49.06 -16.76 -18.59
CA LYS A 296 -48.92 -17.75 -19.64
C LYS A 296 -49.84 -18.91 -19.33
N VAL A 297 -50.39 -19.48 -20.38
CA VAL A 297 -51.25 -20.65 -20.29
C VAL A 297 -50.41 -21.87 -20.59
N GLU A 298 -50.26 -22.76 -19.61
CA GLU A 298 -49.57 -24.02 -19.78
C GLU A 298 -50.59 -25.13 -20.07
N LEU A 299 -50.50 -25.73 -21.25
CA LEU A 299 -51.39 -26.77 -21.73
C LEU A 299 -50.63 -28.10 -21.79
N PHE A 300 -51.32 -29.20 -21.49
CA PHE A 300 -50.76 -30.55 -21.62
C PHE A 300 -51.46 -31.28 -22.77
N VAL A 301 -50.78 -31.37 -23.91
CA VAL A 301 -51.35 -31.96 -25.13
C VAL A 301 -51.04 -33.46 -25.18
N PRO A 302 -52.03 -34.33 -25.44
CA PRO A 302 -51.78 -35.75 -25.66
C PRO A 302 -50.77 -36.02 -26.78
N ASN A 303 -49.90 -37.02 -26.62
CA ASN A 303 -48.89 -37.39 -27.62
C ASN A 303 -49.49 -37.60 -29.04
N LYS A 304 -50.71 -38.15 -29.14
CA LYS A 304 -51.38 -38.35 -30.44
C LYS A 304 -51.65 -37.06 -31.22
N ASP A 305 -51.78 -35.92 -30.54
CA ASP A 305 -52.22 -34.65 -31.14
C ASP A 305 -51.04 -33.68 -31.35
N ILE A 306 -49.85 -33.96 -30.78
CA ILE A 306 -48.70 -33.06 -30.82
C ILE A 306 -48.11 -32.87 -32.22
N GLY A 307 -48.21 -33.89 -33.09
CA GLY A 307 -47.59 -33.89 -34.42
C GLY A 307 -48.10 -32.79 -35.37
N PHE A 308 -49.21 -32.15 -35.05
CA PHE A 308 -49.79 -31.06 -35.84
C PHE A 308 -49.68 -29.68 -35.21
N ILE A 309 -49.15 -29.58 -33.99
CA ILE A 309 -49.00 -28.32 -33.27
C ILE A 309 -47.62 -27.74 -33.58
N LYS A 310 -47.58 -26.44 -33.86
CA LYS A 310 -46.36 -25.69 -34.12
C LYS A 310 -46.38 -24.38 -33.34
N THR A 311 -45.21 -23.85 -33.05
CA THR A 311 -45.06 -22.50 -32.53
C THR A 311 -45.67 -21.49 -33.52
N GLY A 312 -46.33 -20.47 -33.00
CA GLY A 312 -47.03 -19.46 -33.79
C GLY A 312 -48.49 -19.76 -34.16
N LEU A 313 -49.03 -20.94 -33.81
CA LEU A 313 -50.44 -21.25 -34.08
C LEU A 313 -51.38 -20.46 -33.15
N PRO A 314 -52.52 -19.95 -33.66
CA PRO A 314 -53.51 -19.27 -32.83
C PRO A 314 -54.28 -20.27 -31.96
N VAL A 315 -54.51 -19.87 -30.72
CA VAL A 315 -55.15 -20.66 -29.66
C VAL A 315 -56.30 -19.86 -29.06
N ASP A 316 -57.45 -20.49 -28.96
CA ASP A 316 -58.61 -19.98 -28.24
C ASP A 316 -58.63 -20.61 -26.83
N VAL A 317 -58.38 -19.82 -25.80
CA VAL A 317 -58.30 -20.26 -24.40
C VAL A 317 -59.58 -19.91 -23.65
N ARG A 318 -60.19 -20.89 -22.99
CA ARG A 318 -61.35 -20.73 -22.10
C ARG A 318 -60.92 -20.96 -20.67
N VAL A 319 -61.33 -20.08 -19.77
CA VAL A 319 -61.02 -20.20 -18.34
C VAL A 319 -62.19 -20.89 -17.68
N ASP A 320 -61.97 -22.06 -17.07
CA ASP A 320 -63.08 -22.90 -16.59
C ASP A 320 -63.89 -22.23 -15.46
N SER A 321 -63.25 -21.32 -14.71
CA SER A 321 -63.89 -20.49 -13.68
C SER A 321 -64.84 -19.42 -14.23
N TYR A 322 -64.82 -19.16 -15.55
CA TYR A 322 -65.67 -18.18 -16.23
C TYR A 322 -66.44 -18.83 -17.39
N PRO A 323 -67.77 -18.99 -17.29
CA PRO A 323 -68.56 -19.61 -18.36
C PRO A 323 -68.35 -18.96 -19.73
N PHE A 324 -67.85 -19.73 -20.69
CA PHE A 324 -67.53 -19.24 -22.04
C PHE A 324 -68.75 -18.59 -22.75
N SER A 325 -69.97 -19.04 -22.45
CA SER A 325 -71.19 -18.49 -23.04
C SER A 325 -71.44 -17.03 -22.70
N GLU A 326 -70.92 -16.56 -21.56
CA GLU A 326 -71.09 -15.19 -21.08
C GLU A 326 -69.85 -14.34 -21.36
N PHE A 327 -68.66 -14.93 -21.26
CA PHE A 327 -67.40 -14.17 -21.27
C PHE A 327 -66.52 -14.39 -22.51
N GLY A 328 -66.84 -15.37 -23.36
CA GLY A 328 -66.07 -15.66 -24.58
C GLY A 328 -64.75 -16.39 -24.32
N ASP A 329 -63.83 -16.32 -25.29
CA ASP A 329 -62.52 -16.95 -25.25
C ASP A 329 -61.38 -15.90 -25.33
N LEU A 330 -60.29 -16.17 -24.61
CA LEU A 330 -59.07 -15.40 -24.70
C LEU A 330 -58.27 -15.86 -25.92
N LYS A 331 -57.84 -14.90 -26.73
CA LYS A 331 -56.95 -15.17 -27.87
C LYS A 331 -55.50 -15.25 -27.40
N GLY A 332 -54.77 -16.23 -27.92
CA GLY A 332 -53.35 -16.36 -27.69
C GLY A 332 -52.67 -17.11 -28.83
N VAL A 333 -51.36 -17.28 -28.69
CA VAL A 333 -50.50 -17.93 -29.68
C VAL A 333 -49.60 -18.94 -28.98
N VAL A 334 -49.40 -20.10 -29.60
CA VAL A 334 -48.42 -21.10 -29.13
C VAL A 334 -47.03 -20.47 -29.13
N GLU A 335 -46.47 -20.27 -27.93
CA GLU A 335 -45.15 -19.66 -27.72
C GLU A 335 -44.06 -20.74 -27.80
N SER A 336 -44.25 -21.86 -27.09
CA SER A 336 -43.27 -22.95 -27.05
C SER A 336 -43.95 -24.31 -26.88
N ILE A 337 -43.23 -25.35 -27.31
CA ILE A 337 -43.62 -26.75 -27.17
C ILE A 337 -42.46 -27.46 -26.48
N GLY A 338 -42.75 -28.23 -25.43
CA GLY A 338 -41.76 -29.04 -24.73
C GLY A 338 -41.12 -30.05 -25.67
N SER A 339 -39.81 -30.24 -25.51
CA SER A 339 -39.04 -31.15 -26.38
C SER A 339 -39.31 -32.63 -26.10
N ASP A 340 -39.98 -32.97 -25.00
CA ASP A 340 -40.21 -34.35 -24.57
C ASP A 340 -41.60 -34.55 -23.94
N ALA A 341 -42.08 -35.80 -23.95
CA ALA A 341 -43.35 -36.21 -23.37
C ALA A 341 -43.21 -36.45 -21.87
N LEU A 342 -44.04 -35.80 -21.07
CA LEU A 342 -44.14 -36.04 -19.64
C LEU A 342 -44.98 -37.31 -19.37
N PRO A 343 -44.54 -38.20 -18.46
CA PRO A 343 -45.27 -39.39 -18.10
C PRO A 343 -46.60 -39.08 -17.39
N PRO A 344 -47.55 -40.04 -17.35
CA PRO A 344 -48.81 -39.86 -16.63
C PRO A 344 -48.62 -39.52 -15.15
N THR A 345 -49.40 -38.58 -14.64
CA THR A 345 -49.51 -38.24 -13.21
C THR A 345 -50.87 -38.68 -12.65
N GLN A 346 -51.09 -38.60 -11.34
CA GLN A 346 -52.41 -38.88 -10.73
C GLN A 346 -53.54 -38.02 -11.34
N VAL A 347 -53.22 -36.82 -11.81
CA VAL A 347 -54.18 -35.89 -12.43
C VAL A 347 -54.25 -36.07 -13.96
N ARG A 348 -53.14 -36.48 -14.61
CA ARG A 348 -53.06 -36.69 -16.07
C ARG A 348 -52.74 -38.14 -16.38
N GLN A 349 -53.73 -38.95 -16.75
CA GLN A 349 -53.57 -40.39 -17.01
C GLN A 349 -53.00 -40.73 -18.41
N PHE A 350 -52.25 -39.82 -19.04
CA PHE A 350 -51.70 -40.01 -20.38
C PHE A 350 -50.35 -39.30 -20.55
N TYR A 351 -49.52 -39.78 -21.48
CA TYR A 351 -48.30 -39.09 -21.89
C TYR A 351 -48.65 -37.79 -22.60
N SER A 352 -48.07 -36.69 -22.12
CA SER A 352 -48.44 -35.35 -22.57
C SER A 352 -47.23 -34.47 -22.85
N PHE A 353 -47.32 -33.63 -23.89
CA PHE A 353 -46.33 -32.60 -24.16
C PHE A 353 -46.79 -31.29 -23.54
N PRO A 354 -45.95 -30.62 -22.73
CA PRO A 354 -46.27 -29.29 -22.22
C PRO A 354 -46.16 -28.29 -23.38
N VAL A 355 -47.16 -27.45 -23.53
CA VAL A 355 -47.25 -26.39 -24.55
C VAL A 355 -47.56 -25.08 -23.86
N THR A 356 -46.70 -24.09 -24.03
CA THR A 356 -46.90 -22.76 -23.46
C THR A 356 -47.57 -21.85 -24.48
N VAL A 357 -48.65 -21.20 -24.09
CA VAL A 357 -49.42 -20.26 -24.89
C VAL A 357 -49.28 -18.87 -24.27
N ARG A 358 -48.86 -17.91 -25.10
CA ARG A 358 -48.84 -16.49 -24.74
C ARG A 358 -50.20 -15.90 -25.10
N LEU A 359 -50.85 -15.27 -24.13
CA LEU A 359 -52.11 -14.56 -24.36
C LEU A 359 -51.84 -13.21 -25.06
N ASP A 360 -52.71 -12.83 -26.00
CA ASP A 360 -52.59 -11.56 -26.73
C ASP A 360 -53.06 -10.37 -25.88
N SER A 361 -54.06 -10.60 -25.01
CA SER A 361 -54.52 -9.64 -24.00
C SER A 361 -55.13 -10.39 -22.81
N VAL A 362 -54.86 -9.88 -21.61
CA VAL A 362 -55.40 -10.38 -20.34
C VAL A 362 -56.73 -9.70 -19.98
N ASP A 363 -57.03 -8.57 -20.63
CA ASP A 363 -58.17 -7.68 -20.34
C ASP A 363 -59.43 -8.05 -21.15
N GLY A 364 -59.40 -9.19 -21.85
CA GLY A 364 -60.46 -9.59 -22.80
C GLY A 364 -61.77 -10.06 -22.16
N LEU A 365 -61.77 -10.40 -20.87
CA LEU A 365 -62.95 -10.91 -20.14
C LEU A 365 -63.58 -9.77 -19.31
N LYS A 366 -64.72 -9.26 -19.75
CA LYS A 366 -65.46 -8.17 -19.07
C LYS A 366 -66.84 -8.64 -18.64
N ASP A 367 -67.19 -8.39 -17.38
CA ASP A 367 -68.54 -8.57 -16.84
C ASP A 367 -69.17 -7.19 -16.57
N ASN A 368 -70.14 -6.76 -17.36
CA ASN A 368 -70.95 -5.55 -17.08
C ASN A 368 -70.12 -4.31 -16.65
N GLY A 369 -68.96 -4.10 -17.28
CA GLY A 369 -68.07 -2.97 -17.00
C GLY A 369 -67.07 -3.16 -15.83
N ARG A 370 -66.97 -4.35 -15.23
CA ARG A 370 -65.89 -4.72 -14.30
C ARG A 370 -64.88 -5.63 -15.00
N ASP A 371 -63.60 -5.28 -14.90
CA ASP A 371 -62.50 -6.12 -15.37
C ASP A 371 -62.34 -7.34 -14.45
N LEU A 372 -62.44 -8.54 -15.02
CA LEU A 372 -62.23 -9.80 -14.31
C LEU A 372 -60.73 -10.04 -14.15
N ARG A 373 -60.28 -10.30 -12.92
CA ARG A 373 -58.87 -10.55 -12.61
C ARG A 373 -58.55 -12.04 -12.77
N LEU A 374 -57.81 -12.39 -13.81
CA LEU A 374 -57.20 -13.71 -13.94
C LEU A 374 -56.11 -13.89 -12.87
N GLN A 375 -56.07 -15.06 -12.24
CA GLN A 375 -55.08 -15.43 -11.23
C GLN A 375 -54.28 -16.66 -11.67
N SER A 376 -53.01 -16.71 -11.28
CA SER A 376 -52.20 -17.91 -11.48
C SER A 376 -52.82 -19.10 -10.73
N GLY A 377 -52.91 -20.25 -11.40
CA GLY A 377 -53.51 -21.47 -10.85
C GLY A 377 -54.96 -21.75 -11.28
N MET A 378 -55.59 -20.86 -12.05
CA MET A 378 -56.91 -21.14 -12.66
C MET A 378 -56.82 -22.24 -13.72
N SER A 379 -57.80 -23.16 -13.75
CA SER A 379 -57.92 -24.18 -14.79
C SER A 379 -58.41 -23.60 -16.11
N VAL A 380 -57.85 -24.07 -17.21
CA VAL A 380 -58.17 -23.59 -18.56
C VAL A 380 -58.29 -24.74 -19.55
N SER A 381 -59.19 -24.57 -20.51
CA SER A 381 -59.40 -25.44 -21.66
C SER A 381 -59.09 -24.67 -22.94
N ALA A 382 -58.27 -25.21 -23.84
CA ALA A 382 -57.82 -24.48 -25.02
C ALA A 382 -58.03 -25.26 -26.33
N ASN A 383 -58.38 -24.53 -27.39
CA ASN A 383 -58.51 -25.07 -28.75
C ASN A 383 -57.40 -24.48 -29.63
N ILE A 384 -56.49 -25.34 -30.09
CA ILE A 384 -55.38 -24.95 -30.97
C ILE A 384 -55.77 -25.14 -32.42
N LYS A 385 -55.65 -24.08 -33.24
CA LYS A 385 -56.04 -24.11 -34.66
C LYS A 385 -54.90 -24.67 -35.52
N VAL A 386 -54.89 -25.99 -35.73
CA VAL A 386 -53.80 -26.70 -36.43
C VAL A 386 -53.84 -26.64 -37.96
N ARG A 387 -55.03 -26.58 -38.61
CA ARG A 387 -55.20 -26.50 -40.07
C ARG A 387 -56.57 -25.93 -40.46
N GLN A 388 -56.63 -25.24 -41.61
CA GLN A 388 -57.89 -24.99 -42.31
C GLN A 388 -58.12 -26.12 -43.32
N ARG A 389 -59.19 -26.90 -43.14
CA ARG A 389 -59.61 -27.91 -44.14
C ARG A 389 -60.69 -27.29 -45.02
N SER A 390 -60.57 -27.44 -46.34
CA SER A 390 -61.66 -27.13 -47.27
C SER A 390 -62.81 -28.12 -47.03
N VAL A 391 -64.06 -27.64 -47.02
CA VAL A 391 -65.25 -28.48 -46.88
C VAL A 391 -65.26 -29.63 -47.90
N MET A 392 -64.72 -29.39 -49.11
CA MET A 392 -64.58 -30.41 -50.15
C MET A 392 -63.69 -31.59 -49.72
N SER A 393 -62.69 -31.37 -48.87
CA SER A 393 -61.83 -32.44 -48.35
C SER A 393 -62.54 -33.37 -47.35
N LEU A 394 -63.55 -32.88 -46.62
CA LEU A 394 -64.37 -33.72 -45.73
C LEU A 394 -65.25 -34.70 -46.51
N PHE A 395 -65.77 -34.26 -47.66
CA PHE A 395 -66.57 -35.11 -48.55
C PHE A 395 -65.72 -36.18 -49.25
N VAL A 396 -64.50 -35.82 -49.65
CA VAL A 396 -63.59 -36.76 -50.32
C VAL A 396 -63.08 -37.82 -49.35
N ASP A 397 -62.67 -37.47 -48.11
CA ASP A 397 -62.22 -38.43 -47.10
C ASP A 397 -63.31 -39.46 -46.73
N GLY A 398 -64.58 -39.02 -46.62
CA GLY A 398 -65.72 -39.91 -46.40
C GLY A 398 -65.97 -40.89 -47.56
N PHE A 399 -65.52 -40.55 -48.77
CA PHE A 399 -65.59 -41.40 -49.95
C PHE A 399 -64.38 -42.35 -50.04
N THR A 400 -63.18 -41.90 -49.71
CA THR A 400 -61.97 -42.76 -49.69
C THR A 400 -61.95 -43.74 -48.53
N GLN A 401 -62.40 -43.38 -47.32
CA GLN A 401 -62.53 -44.33 -46.21
C GLN A 401 -63.52 -45.47 -46.51
N LYS A 402 -64.55 -45.21 -47.32
CA LYS A 402 -65.50 -46.24 -47.80
C LYS A 402 -64.94 -47.09 -48.93
N VAL A 403 -63.96 -46.62 -49.69
CA VAL A 403 -63.33 -47.40 -50.78
C VAL A 403 -62.15 -48.21 -50.25
N ASP A 404 -61.42 -47.73 -49.24
CA ASP A 404 -60.36 -48.50 -48.57
C ASP A 404 -60.90 -49.68 -47.74
N SER A 405 -62.16 -49.63 -47.26
CA SER A 405 -62.81 -50.79 -46.64
C SER A 405 -63.14 -51.93 -47.61
N PHE A 406 -63.01 -51.72 -48.94
CA PHE A 406 -63.18 -52.77 -49.95
C PHE A 406 -61.85 -53.37 -50.45
N LYS A 407 -60.70 -52.91 -49.94
CA LYS A 407 -59.37 -53.48 -50.24
C LYS A 407 -58.91 -54.58 -49.27
N SER A 408 -59.74 -54.98 -48.31
CA SER A 408 -59.46 -56.08 -47.38
C SER A 408 -60.44 -57.26 -47.49
N VAL A 409 -60.88 -57.59 -48.71
CA VAL A 409 -61.47 -58.91 -48.99
C VAL A 409 -60.81 -59.51 -50.22
N ARG A 410 -59.65 -60.13 -50.02
CA ARG A 410 -59.31 -61.40 -50.65
C ARG A 410 -58.26 -62.13 -49.85
#